data_AF-H1G4L3-F1
#
_entry.id   AF-H1G4L3-F1
#
_cell.length_a   1.000
_cell.length_b   1.000
_cell.length_c   1.000
_cell.angle_alpha   90.00
_cell.angle_beta   90.00
_cell.angle_gamma   90.00
#
_symmetry.space_group_name_H-M   'P 1'
#
loop_
_entity.id
_entity.type
_entity.pdbx_description
1 polymer ?
#
loop_
_entity_poly.entity_id
_entity_poly.type
_entity_poly.pdbx_seq_one_letter_code
_entity_poly.pdbx_strand_id
1 'polypeptide(L)'
;MLLMFRSLIVAVLLALGVTLWWYPAATLVMVEPVAWGQLHEQQYAPRERASPFLSSAVIEQSRQSRPFLPMAEFIHDQLGGAMREVEAGDWSRDLPGPGGGRAWLTPERVPVTDPPRGWLHLALRDGEALDFYRLQWVDPLQRLGDIPPAQAHPFRGVPLLWVCMGIVLVVMLALPVRESPAQASNLARGMRAGLIMLGFFLPLTLAGLWLSQRSAPDTVYALIVIGGMLAVAGLITALIFGRQYAWLRRLMAGEGLLAHWQLEPGQWRDFLQRDMQRSRGEKLARLVMVAVMAVVVGLGFVLFAPDRGAGLVVAGVLVGMVMLLALVVLLLPLWTRRRLLRAVPEVWLGPEGVCIGHQAHHWSGLGSRLESARLRRGRQGLPARIELTYSGLRGVSSGRGVYVYRDQQNVVVPVPPGKEAEAERVIAGLRAGKGK
;
A
#
# COMPACT_ATOMS: atom_id res chain seq x y z
N MET A 1 8.18 4.36 -23.99
CA MET A 1 8.07 3.03 -23.35
C MET A 1 9.01 2.92 -22.15
N LEU A 2 10.29 3.27 -22.31
CA LEU A 2 11.30 3.35 -21.24
C LEU A 2 10.84 4.00 -19.93
N LEU A 3 10.18 5.17 -19.99
CA LEU A 3 9.74 5.89 -18.78
C LEU A 3 8.66 5.12 -17.97
N MET A 4 7.80 4.37 -18.67
CA MET A 4 6.76 3.55 -18.02
C MET A 4 7.39 2.34 -17.34
N PHE A 5 8.34 1.69 -18.02
CA PHE A 5 9.09 0.56 -17.46
C PHE A 5 9.93 0.97 -16.25
N ARG A 6 10.57 2.15 -16.30
CA ARG A 6 11.30 2.74 -15.17
C ARG A 6 10.42 2.90 -13.93
N SER A 7 9.21 3.45 -14.09
CA SER A 7 8.29 3.68 -12.96
C SER A 7 7.84 2.36 -12.32
N LEU A 8 7.60 1.35 -13.16
CA LEU A 8 7.27 0.00 -12.70
C LEU A 8 8.43 -0.64 -11.93
N ILE A 9 9.65 -0.61 -12.48
CA ILE A 9 10.84 -1.17 -11.84
C ILE A 9 11.07 -0.51 -10.47
N VAL A 10 11.00 0.82 -10.40
CA VAL A 10 11.18 1.53 -9.13
C VAL A 10 10.13 1.10 -8.10
N ALA A 11 8.87 0.97 -8.50
CA ALA A 11 7.81 0.51 -7.60
C ALA A 11 8.04 -0.93 -7.11
N VAL A 12 8.45 -1.83 -8.00
CA VAL A 12 8.78 -3.23 -7.69
C VAL A 12 9.98 -3.30 -6.75
N LEU A 13 11.05 -2.52 -7.00
CA LEU A 13 12.23 -2.46 -6.13
C LEU A 13 11.88 -1.94 -4.74
N LEU A 14 11.04 -0.91 -4.64
CA LEU A 14 10.58 -0.40 -3.35
C LEU A 14 9.76 -1.45 -2.60
N ALA A 15 8.85 -2.15 -3.28
CA ALA A 15 8.08 -3.22 -2.67
C ALA A 15 8.99 -4.38 -2.22
N LEU A 16 9.94 -4.80 -3.06
CA LEU A 16 10.95 -5.80 -2.71
C LEU A 16 11.75 -5.38 -1.48
N GLY A 17 12.21 -4.13 -1.44
CA GLY A 17 12.89 -3.56 -0.28
C GLY A 17 12.05 -3.64 1.00
N VAL A 18 10.77 -3.23 0.94
CA VAL A 18 9.87 -3.33 2.09
C VAL A 18 9.67 -4.79 2.51
N THR A 19 9.44 -5.70 1.56
CA THR A 19 9.25 -7.13 1.85
C THR A 19 10.49 -7.78 2.44
N LEU A 20 11.69 -7.46 1.94
CA LEU A 20 12.96 -7.99 2.44
C LEU A 20 13.30 -7.41 3.81
N TRP A 21 12.98 -6.14 4.06
CA TRP A 21 13.21 -5.50 5.36
C TRP A 21 12.37 -6.14 6.48
N TRP A 22 11.16 -6.60 6.14
CA TRP A 22 10.23 -7.27 7.05
C TRP A 22 10.24 -8.79 6.94
N TYR A 23 11.08 -9.36 6.09
CA TYR A 23 11.13 -10.79 5.88
C TYR A 23 11.57 -11.48 7.18
N PRO A 24 10.73 -12.35 7.76
CA PRO A 24 11.10 -13.07 8.98
C PRO A 24 12.16 -14.13 8.67
N ALA A 25 13.01 -14.43 9.64
CA ALA A 25 13.89 -15.59 9.55
C ALA A 25 13.10 -16.89 9.32
N ALA A 26 13.79 -17.91 8.83
CA ALA A 26 13.27 -19.27 8.90
C ALA A 26 13.03 -19.68 10.37
N THR A 27 12.41 -20.85 10.57
CA THR A 27 12.19 -21.45 11.89
C THR A 27 13.45 -21.31 12.75
N LEU A 28 13.30 -20.76 13.95
CA LEU A 28 14.39 -20.64 14.92
C LEU A 28 14.20 -21.67 16.02
N VAL A 29 15.30 -22.12 16.61
CA VAL A 29 15.30 -22.97 17.79
C VAL A 29 15.57 -22.10 18.99
N MET A 30 14.56 -21.96 19.83
CA MET A 30 14.70 -21.29 21.12
C MET A 30 15.34 -22.27 22.10
N VAL A 31 16.43 -21.87 22.74
CA VAL A 31 17.14 -22.65 23.74
C VAL A 31 17.10 -21.95 25.08
N GLU A 32 16.67 -22.66 26.11
CA GLU A 32 16.65 -22.13 27.47
C GLU A 32 17.39 -23.08 28.42
N PRO A 33 18.30 -22.57 29.27
CA PRO A 33 18.97 -23.40 30.26
C PRO A 33 17.98 -23.81 31.34
N VAL A 34 18.02 -25.07 31.75
CA VAL A 34 17.12 -25.63 32.77
C VAL A 34 17.91 -25.82 34.06
N ALA A 35 17.69 -24.93 35.03
CA ALA A 35 18.22 -25.06 36.37
C ALA A 35 17.29 -25.95 37.21
N TRP A 36 17.40 -27.27 37.07
CA TRP A 36 16.56 -28.23 37.81
C TRP A 36 16.58 -28.02 39.32
N GLY A 37 17.73 -27.63 39.89
CA GLY A 37 17.86 -27.25 41.30
C GLY A 37 16.90 -26.13 41.70
N GLN A 38 16.85 -25.05 40.93
CA GLN A 38 15.95 -23.92 41.19
C GLN A 38 14.48 -24.29 40.96
N LEU A 39 14.17 -25.12 39.97
CA LEU A 39 12.80 -25.57 39.71
C LEU A 39 12.29 -26.49 40.83
N HIS A 40 13.14 -27.39 41.33
CA HIS A 40 12.86 -28.26 42.46
C HIS A 40 12.66 -27.43 43.73
N GLU A 41 13.56 -26.47 44.00
CA GLU A 41 13.38 -25.52 45.10
C GLU A 41 12.12 -24.67 44.93
N GLN A 42 11.77 -24.15 43.77
CA GLN A 42 10.53 -23.37 43.60
C GLN A 42 9.26 -24.20 43.84
N GLN A 43 9.32 -25.50 43.57
CA GLN A 43 8.20 -26.42 43.74
C GLN A 43 8.06 -26.91 45.19
N TYR A 44 9.18 -27.08 45.92
CA TYR A 44 9.20 -27.67 47.26
C TYR A 44 9.62 -26.70 48.38
N ALA A 45 10.25 -25.57 48.07
CA ALA A 45 10.64 -24.56 49.04
C ALA A 45 9.42 -23.72 49.48
N PRO A 46 9.35 -23.34 50.76
CA PRO A 46 8.26 -22.53 51.28
C PRO A 46 8.27 -21.14 50.63
N ARG A 47 7.20 -20.78 49.93
CA ARG A 47 6.98 -19.39 49.48
C ARG A 47 6.74 -18.49 50.70
N GLU A 48 7.79 -17.85 51.20
CA GLU A 48 7.69 -16.88 52.30
C GLU A 48 6.89 -15.61 51.93
N ARG A 49 6.62 -15.37 50.64
CA ARG A 49 5.77 -14.27 50.16
C ARG A 49 4.41 -14.78 49.66
N ALA A 50 3.65 -15.43 50.53
CA ALA A 50 2.21 -15.52 50.33
C ALA A 50 1.57 -14.20 50.80
N SER A 51 0.65 -13.65 50.00
CA SER A 51 -0.20 -12.52 50.39
C SER A 51 -0.76 -12.73 51.81
N PRO A 52 -0.80 -11.70 52.67
CA PRO A 52 -1.32 -11.81 54.04
C PRO A 52 -2.81 -12.22 54.11
N PHE A 53 -3.47 -12.36 52.97
CA PHE A 53 -4.88 -12.76 52.85
C PHE A 53 -5.09 -14.25 52.57
N LEU A 54 -4.05 -15.04 52.27
CA LEU A 54 -4.20 -16.48 52.07
C LEU A 54 -3.98 -17.23 53.39
N SER A 55 -5.03 -17.89 53.89
CA SER A 55 -4.97 -18.70 55.10
C SER A 55 -3.94 -19.83 54.96
N SER A 56 -3.15 -20.05 56.01
CA SER A 56 -2.16 -21.14 56.12
C SER A 56 -2.69 -22.51 55.70
N ALA A 57 -3.99 -22.76 55.90
CA ALA A 57 -4.68 -23.99 55.48
C ALA A 57 -4.68 -24.24 53.96
N VAL A 58 -4.79 -23.19 53.12
CA VAL A 58 -4.75 -23.33 51.64
C VAL A 58 -3.32 -23.61 51.18
N ILE A 59 -2.34 -23.04 51.88
CA ILE A 59 -0.91 -23.29 51.64
C ILE A 59 -0.58 -24.73 52.02
N GLU A 60 -1.05 -25.22 53.18
CA GLU A 60 -0.87 -26.61 53.60
C GLU A 60 -1.61 -27.63 52.73
N GLN A 61 -2.81 -27.30 52.26
CA GLN A 61 -3.54 -28.17 51.34
C GLN A 61 -2.82 -28.29 49.98
N SER A 62 -2.17 -27.22 49.50
CA SER A 62 -1.31 -27.30 48.31
C SER A 62 -0.01 -28.10 48.55
N ARG A 63 0.54 -28.09 49.78
CA ARG A 63 1.71 -28.88 50.19
C ARG A 63 1.42 -30.38 50.20
N GLN A 64 0.21 -30.78 50.61
CA GLN A 64 -0.16 -32.21 50.71
C GLN A 64 -0.46 -32.87 49.35
N SER A 65 -0.62 -32.10 48.27
CA SER A 65 -1.02 -32.64 46.98
C SER A 65 0.11 -33.26 46.13
N ARG A 66 1.40 -33.09 46.48
CA ARG A 66 2.51 -33.71 45.74
C ARG A 66 3.61 -34.23 46.68
N PRO A 67 3.94 -35.54 46.65
CA PRO A 67 5.03 -36.07 47.46
C PRO A 67 6.37 -35.45 47.06
N PHE A 68 7.25 -35.21 48.03
CA PHE A 68 8.62 -34.76 47.76
C PHE A 68 9.36 -35.86 47.00
N LEU A 69 9.80 -35.54 45.78
CA LEU A 69 10.60 -36.43 44.95
C LEU A 69 12.08 -36.09 45.09
N PRO A 70 12.98 -37.09 45.26
CA PRO A 70 14.41 -36.90 45.06
C PRO A 70 14.69 -36.25 43.69
N MET A 71 15.74 -35.43 43.59
CA MET A 71 16.05 -34.66 42.38
C MET A 71 16.06 -35.52 41.10
N ALA A 72 16.63 -36.73 41.15
CA ALA A 72 16.68 -37.64 40.02
C ALA A 72 15.28 -38.09 39.56
N GLU A 73 14.38 -38.41 40.49
CA GLU A 73 13.00 -38.79 40.19
C GLU A 73 12.16 -37.60 39.74
N PHE A 74 12.40 -36.41 40.31
CA PHE A 74 11.78 -35.16 39.88
C PHE A 74 12.14 -34.83 38.42
N ILE A 75 13.42 -34.91 38.07
CA ILE A 75 13.89 -34.70 36.69
C ILE A 75 13.26 -35.75 35.77
N HIS A 76 13.24 -37.02 36.17
CA HIS A 76 12.63 -38.09 35.38
C HIS A 76 11.12 -37.87 35.13
N ASP A 77 10.37 -37.48 36.16
CA ASP A 77 8.94 -37.15 36.11
C ASP A 77 8.66 -35.95 35.19
N GLN A 78 9.47 -34.88 35.28
CA GLN A 78 9.32 -33.69 34.44
C GLN A 78 9.70 -33.93 32.97
N LEU A 79 10.66 -34.83 32.72
CA LEU A 79 11.13 -35.13 31.37
C LEU A 79 10.21 -36.07 30.59
N GLY A 80 9.38 -36.86 31.27
CA GLY A 80 8.41 -37.78 30.64
C GLY A 80 9.04 -38.76 29.63
N GLY A 81 10.34 -39.05 29.75
CA GLY A 81 11.10 -39.91 28.84
C GLY A 81 11.61 -39.27 27.55
N ALA A 82 11.38 -37.98 27.30
CA ALA A 82 11.76 -37.28 26.06
C ALA A 82 13.09 -36.51 26.17
N MET A 83 14.14 -37.18 26.66
CA MET A 83 15.48 -36.61 26.82
C MET A 83 16.44 -37.18 25.76
N ARG A 84 17.23 -36.32 25.12
CA ARG A 84 18.36 -36.76 24.28
C ARG A 84 19.67 -36.26 24.88
N GLU A 85 20.61 -37.18 25.07
CA GLU A 85 21.97 -36.86 25.49
C GLU A 85 22.81 -36.56 24.23
N VAL A 86 23.56 -35.45 24.26
CA VAL A 86 24.41 -35.03 23.16
C VAL A 86 25.74 -34.53 23.71
N GLU A 87 26.85 -34.90 23.06
CA GLU A 87 28.18 -34.41 23.42
C GLU A 87 28.38 -32.95 23.03
N ALA A 88 29.16 -32.22 23.84
CA ALA A 88 29.55 -30.85 23.54
C ALA A 88 30.36 -30.78 22.24
N GLY A 89 29.98 -29.86 21.35
CA GLY A 89 30.65 -29.61 20.07
C GLY A 89 30.64 -28.12 19.73
N ASP A 90 30.97 -27.74 18.50
CA ASP A 90 31.09 -26.31 18.13
C ASP A 90 29.81 -25.50 18.38
N TRP A 91 28.64 -26.14 18.34
CA TRP A 91 27.34 -25.52 18.61
C TRP A 91 27.12 -25.15 20.08
N SER A 92 27.83 -25.78 21.03
CA SER A 92 27.64 -25.52 22.46
C SER A 92 28.20 -24.16 22.88
N ARG A 93 29.10 -23.56 22.09
CA ARG A 93 29.68 -22.23 22.34
C ARG A 93 28.68 -21.09 22.26
N ASP A 94 27.59 -21.28 21.51
CA ASP A 94 26.53 -20.30 21.35
C ASP A 94 25.41 -20.46 22.41
N LEU A 95 25.55 -21.45 23.32
CA LEU A 95 24.56 -21.71 24.36
C LEU A 95 24.73 -20.77 25.57
N PRO A 96 23.61 -20.35 26.18
CA PRO A 96 23.65 -19.57 27.41
C PRO A 96 24.06 -20.48 28.57
N GLY A 97 24.97 -20.03 29.42
CA GLY A 97 25.38 -20.81 30.59
C GLY A 97 24.24 -21.02 31.62
N PRO A 98 24.48 -21.83 32.66
CA PRO A 98 23.51 -22.07 33.72
C PRO A 98 23.05 -20.76 34.40
N GLY A 99 21.76 -20.43 34.32
CA GLY A 99 21.20 -19.17 34.81
C GLY A 99 21.22 -18.01 33.81
N GLY A 100 21.71 -18.24 32.58
CA GLY A 100 21.63 -17.31 31.47
C GLY A 100 20.21 -17.15 30.90
N GLY A 101 20.02 -16.11 30.07
CA GLY A 101 18.76 -15.88 29.35
C GLY A 101 18.50 -16.89 28.22
N ARG A 102 17.42 -16.67 27.47
CA ARG A 102 17.09 -17.47 26.28
C ARG A 102 18.09 -17.17 25.15
N ALA A 103 18.48 -18.21 24.41
CA ALA A 103 19.23 -18.08 23.17
C ALA A 103 18.39 -18.54 21.97
N TRP A 104 18.75 -18.06 20.78
CA TRP A 104 18.07 -18.38 19.53
C TRP A 104 19.10 -18.88 18.53
N LEU A 105 18.93 -20.12 18.08
CA LEU A 105 19.82 -20.79 17.13
C LEU A 105 19.09 -21.11 15.84
N THR A 106 19.84 -21.24 14.75
CA THR A 106 19.30 -21.80 13.50
C THR A 106 19.21 -23.33 13.63
N PRO A 107 18.19 -23.98 13.02
CA PRO A 107 18.02 -25.43 13.10
C PRO A 107 19.24 -26.22 12.66
N GLU A 108 20.00 -25.71 11.68
CA GLU A 108 21.22 -26.32 11.15
C GLU A 108 22.37 -26.41 12.18
N ARG A 109 22.35 -25.55 13.21
CA ARG A 109 23.36 -25.57 14.27
C ARG A 109 23.02 -26.54 15.40
N VAL A 110 21.78 -27.00 15.48
CA VAL A 110 21.34 -27.91 16.55
C VAL A 110 21.55 -29.35 16.08
N PRO A 111 22.13 -30.23 16.91
CA PRO A 111 22.41 -31.64 16.56
C PRO A 111 21.13 -32.51 16.52
N VAL A 112 19.97 -31.92 16.24
CA VAL A 112 18.67 -32.57 16.22
C VAL A 112 18.04 -32.36 14.85
N THR A 113 17.93 -33.45 14.09
CA THR A 113 17.44 -33.44 12.70
C THR A 113 15.91 -33.39 12.58
N ASP A 114 15.17 -33.91 13.57
CA ASP A 114 13.71 -33.96 13.55
C ASP A 114 13.09 -32.98 14.56
N PRO A 115 12.26 -32.01 14.13
CA PRO A 115 11.59 -31.08 15.02
C PRO A 115 10.44 -31.76 15.77
N PRO A 116 10.49 -31.90 17.10
CA PRO A 116 9.38 -32.42 17.87
C PRO A 116 8.22 -31.41 17.93
N ARG A 117 6.99 -31.93 18.07
CA ARG A 117 5.79 -31.13 18.38
C ARG A 117 5.80 -30.74 19.86
N GLY A 118 6.70 -29.86 20.27
CA GLY A 118 6.77 -29.39 21.66
C GLY A 118 8.19 -29.07 22.12
N TRP A 119 8.38 -29.11 23.44
CA TRP A 119 9.69 -28.95 24.07
C TRP A 119 10.49 -30.24 23.97
N LEU A 120 11.75 -30.11 23.57
CA LEU A 120 12.75 -31.17 23.63
C LEU A 120 13.71 -30.86 24.77
N HIS A 121 14.01 -31.83 25.60
CA HIS A 121 15.02 -31.68 26.65
C HIS A 121 16.34 -32.31 26.19
N LEU A 122 17.42 -31.52 26.25
CA LEU A 122 18.77 -31.97 25.94
C LEU A 122 19.63 -32.02 27.22
N ALA A 123 20.36 -33.12 27.37
CA ALA A 123 21.51 -33.19 28.27
C ALA A 123 22.77 -32.95 27.44
N LEU A 124 23.48 -31.87 27.74
CA LEU A 124 24.78 -31.57 27.17
C LEU A 124 25.85 -32.12 28.10
N ARG A 125 26.71 -33.00 27.56
CA ARG A 125 27.85 -33.55 28.29
C ARG A 125 29.14 -32.86 27.87
N ASP A 126 29.79 -32.16 28.80
CA ASP A 126 31.08 -31.51 28.63
C ASP A 126 32.09 -32.11 29.63
N GLY A 127 32.76 -33.19 29.22
CA GLY A 127 33.61 -33.98 30.11
C GLY A 127 32.81 -34.65 31.25
N GLU A 128 33.05 -34.20 32.49
CA GLU A 128 32.34 -34.65 33.70
C GLU A 128 31.13 -33.76 34.06
N ALA A 129 30.98 -32.59 33.42
CA ALA A 129 29.84 -31.69 33.65
C ALA A 129 28.64 -32.08 32.77
N LEU A 130 27.44 -32.01 33.35
CA LEU A 130 26.18 -32.28 32.68
C LEU A 130 25.25 -31.05 32.81
N ASP A 131 25.03 -30.37 31.69
CA ASP A 131 24.13 -29.22 31.61
C ASP A 131 22.81 -29.61 30.94
N PHE A 132 21.71 -28.98 31.35
CA PHE A 132 20.38 -29.29 30.85
C PHE A 132 19.77 -28.10 30.10
N TYR A 133 19.22 -28.36 28.93
CA TYR A 133 18.59 -27.36 28.08
C TYR A 133 17.20 -27.82 27.63
N ARG A 134 16.29 -26.87 27.44
CA ARG A 134 15.01 -27.11 26.77
C ARG A 134 14.95 -26.33 25.45
N LEU A 135 14.54 -27.03 24.39
CA LEU A 135 14.53 -26.54 23.02
C LEU A 135 13.12 -26.53 22.47
N GLN A 136 12.76 -25.47 21.76
CA GLN A 136 11.48 -25.38 21.06
C GLN A 136 11.71 -24.79 19.66
N TRP A 137 11.16 -25.44 18.63
CA TRP A 137 11.12 -24.89 17.28
C TRP A 137 9.98 -23.88 17.22
N VAL A 138 10.33 -22.62 16.98
CA VAL A 138 9.40 -21.49 17.02
C VAL A 138 9.41 -20.81 15.66
N ASP A 139 8.22 -20.49 15.17
CA ASP A 139 8.06 -19.59 14.03
C ASP A 139 8.30 -18.15 14.52
N PRO A 140 9.31 -17.43 13.98
CA PRO A 140 9.61 -16.06 14.40
C PRO A 140 8.42 -15.10 14.31
N LEU A 141 7.45 -15.38 13.43
CA LEU A 141 6.23 -14.57 13.28
C LEU A 141 5.35 -14.55 14.54
N GLN A 142 5.43 -15.59 15.38
CA GLN A 142 4.62 -15.70 16.61
C GLN A 142 5.28 -15.05 17.83
N ARG A 143 6.61 -14.87 17.82
CA ARG A 143 7.38 -14.33 18.96
C ARG A 143 8.33 -13.19 18.56
N LEU A 144 7.94 -12.35 17.60
CA LEU A 144 8.72 -11.19 17.14
C LEU A 144 9.22 -10.27 18.27
N GLY A 145 8.49 -10.18 19.39
CA GLY A 145 8.88 -9.35 20.54
C GLY A 145 10.02 -9.93 21.38
N ASP A 146 10.24 -11.24 21.33
CA ASP A 146 11.22 -11.95 22.17
C ASP A 146 12.55 -12.22 21.43
N ILE A 147 12.55 -12.09 20.10
CA ILE A 147 13.69 -12.44 19.25
C ILE A 147 14.50 -11.16 18.93
N PRO A 148 15.83 -11.16 19.09
CA PRO A 148 16.66 -10.03 18.69
C PRO A 148 16.43 -9.62 17.22
N PRO A 149 16.30 -8.32 16.89
CA PRO A 149 15.92 -7.87 15.54
C PRO A 149 16.83 -8.36 14.42
N ALA A 150 18.13 -8.53 14.71
CA ALA A 150 19.13 -9.02 13.76
C ALA A 150 18.91 -10.50 13.37
N GLN A 151 18.36 -11.30 14.29
CA GLN A 151 18.04 -12.71 14.07
C GLN A 151 16.61 -12.88 13.56
N ALA A 152 15.68 -12.01 13.97
CA ALA A 152 14.30 -12.03 13.49
C ALA A 152 14.19 -11.66 12.00
N HIS A 153 15.07 -10.79 11.49
CA HIS A 153 15.05 -10.30 10.10
C HIS A 153 16.42 -10.37 9.43
N PRO A 154 16.77 -11.51 8.79
CA PRO A 154 18.13 -11.78 8.34
C PRO A 154 18.64 -10.79 7.29
N PHE A 155 17.75 -10.29 6.42
CA PHE A 155 18.14 -9.37 5.35
C PHE A 155 18.48 -7.95 5.82
N ARG A 156 18.14 -7.57 7.07
CA ARG A 156 18.58 -6.27 7.62
C ARG A 156 20.10 -6.21 7.80
N GLY A 157 20.73 -7.35 8.05
CA GLY A 157 22.19 -7.46 8.25
C GLY A 157 23.02 -7.55 6.97
N VAL A 158 22.41 -7.45 5.77
CA VAL A 158 23.12 -7.59 4.48
C VAL A 158 23.31 -6.21 3.83
N PRO A 159 24.33 -5.42 4.21
CA PRO A 159 24.48 -4.04 3.73
C PRO A 159 24.67 -3.93 2.22
N LEU A 160 25.35 -4.91 1.61
CA LEU A 160 25.59 -4.95 0.16
C LEU A 160 24.27 -4.95 -0.64
N LEU A 161 23.27 -5.69 -0.17
CA LEU A 161 21.94 -5.75 -0.82
C LEU A 161 21.28 -4.37 -0.85
N TRP A 162 21.31 -3.65 0.28
CA TRP A 162 20.73 -2.31 0.39
C TRP A 162 21.49 -1.28 -0.42
N VAL A 163 22.83 -1.37 -0.47
CA VAL A 163 23.67 -0.52 -1.32
C VAL A 163 23.36 -0.75 -2.79
N CYS A 164 23.31 -2.00 -3.27
CA CYS A 164 22.97 -2.31 -4.65
C CYS A 164 21.55 -1.81 -5.01
N MET A 165 20.56 -2.06 -4.15
CA MET A 165 19.19 -1.59 -4.37
C MET A 165 19.12 -0.05 -4.40
N GLY A 166 19.86 0.62 -3.51
CA GLY A 166 19.99 2.08 -3.47
C GLY A 166 20.64 2.64 -4.73
N ILE A 167 21.72 2.03 -5.23
CA ILE A 167 22.39 2.44 -6.47
C ILE A 167 21.42 2.32 -7.65
N VAL A 168 20.72 1.18 -7.79
CA VAL A 168 19.74 0.99 -8.88
C VAL A 168 18.63 2.03 -8.79
N LEU A 169 18.12 2.31 -7.58
CA LEU A 169 17.10 3.32 -7.35
C LEU A 169 17.59 4.72 -7.76
N VAL A 170 18.79 5.12 -7.32
CA VAL A 170 19.40 6.41 -7.65
C VAL A 170 19.64 6.54 -9.15
N VAL A 171 20.22 5.53 -9.80
CA VAL A 171 20.44 5.51 -11.25
C VAL A 171 19.10 5.65 -11.99
N MET A 172 18.09 4.90 -11.58
CA MET A 172 16.75 4.98 -12.20
C MET A 172 16.08 6.34 -12.00
N LEU A 173 16.31 7.01 -10.88
CA LEU A 173 15.76 8.35 -10.60
C LEU A 173 16.53 9.46 -11.33
N ALA A 174 17.86 9.36 -11.37
CA ALA A 174 18.78 10.39 -11.86
C ALA A 174 18.88 10.44 -13.40
N LEU A 175 18.58 9.34 -14.10
CA LEU A 175 18.63 9.32 -15.56
C LEU A 175 17.61 10.31 -16.16
N PRO A 176 18.04 11.34 -16.91
CA PRO A 176 17.13 12.27 -17.55
C PRO A 176 16.41 11.55 -18.70
N VAL A 177 15.09 11.43 -18.61
CA VAL A 177 14.28 10.89 -19.70
C VAL A 177 13.56 12.04 -20.39
N ARG A 178 13.85 12.26 -21.67
CA ARG A 178 13.12 13.22 -22.50
C ARG A 178 11.68 12.72 -22.66
N GLU A 179 10.73 13.43 -22.05
CA GLU A 179 9.32 13.11 -22.18
C GLU A 179 8.80 13.59 -23.54
N SER A 180 8.20 12.68 -24.32
CA SER A 180 7.44 13.12 -25.50
C SER A 180 6.12 13.80 -25.04
N PRO A 181 5.50 14.65 -25.88
CA PRO A 181 4.24 15.31 -25.55
C PRO A 181 3.14 14.32 -25.11
N ALA A 182 3.04 13.17 -25.80
CA ALA A 182 2.15 12.08 -25.41
C ALA A 182 2.45 11.56 -23.99
N GLN A 183 3.72 11.42 -23.63
CA GLN A 183 4.16 10.91 -22.32
C GLN A 183 3.91 11.89 -21.17
N ALA A 184 3.86 13.19 -21.44
CA ALA A 184 3.54 14.22 -20.45
C ALA A 184 2.02 14.35 -20.18
N SER A 185 1.18 13.72 -21.01
CA SER A 185 -0.27 13.74 -20.88
C SER A 185 -0.78 13.16 -19.54
N ASN A 186 -1.99 13.57 -19.15
CA ASN A 186 -2.73 12.97 -18.03
C ASN A 186 -2.95 11.45 -18.20
N LEU A 187 -3.16 10.96 -19.44
CA LEU A 187 -3.36 9.54 -19.72
C LEU A 187 -2.11 8.71 -19.44
N ALA A 188 -0.96 9.18 -19.92
CA ALA A 188 0.32 8.54 -19.64
C ALA A 188 0.61 8.50 -18.14
N ARG A 189 0.29 9.57 -17.40
CA ARG A 189 0.45 9.63 -15.94
C ARG A 189 -0.53 8.72 -15.19
N GLY A 190 -1.79 8.61 -15.65
CA GLY A 190 -2.76 7.65 -15.12
C GLY A 190 -2.29 6.21 -15.30
N MET A 191 -1.77 5.87 -16.49
CA MET A 191 -1.19 4.56 -16.75
C MET A 191 0.05 4.30 -15.87
N ARG A 192 0.96 5.28 -15.72
CA ARG A 192 2.12 5.17 -14.81
C ARG A 192 1.69 4.93 -13.37
N ALA A 193 0.68 5.67 -12.88
CA ALA A 193 0.16 5.48 -11.53
C ALA A 193 -0.42 4.07 -11.35
N GLY A 194 -1.19 3.57 -12.32
CA GLY A 194 -1.69 2.19 -12.31
C GLY A 194 -0.57 1.14 -12.29
N LEU A 195 0.48 1.32 -13.10
CA LEU A 195 1.65 0.45 -13.12
C LEU A 195 2.46 0.51 -11.81
N ILE A 196 2.62 1.69 -11.21
CA ILE A 196 3.28 1.84 -9.90
C ILE A 196 2.47 1.11 -8.83
N MET A 197 1.15 1.29 -8.82
CA MET A 197 0.28 0.64 -7.86
C MET A 197 0.33 -0.88 -8.02
N LEU A 198 0.24 -1.39 -9.25
CA LEU A 198 0.40 -2.82 -9.54
C LEU A 198 1.78 -3.34 -9.13
N GLY A 199 2.85 -2.65 -9.53
CA GLY A 199 4.23 -3.05 -9.24
C GLY A 199 4.58 -3.01 -7.76
N PHE A 200 3.92 -2.16 -6.97
CA PHE A 200 4.14 -2.09 -5.53
C PHE A 200 3.29 -3.13 -4.77
N PHE A 201 1.99 -3.22 -5.07
CA PHE A 201 1.07 -4.05 -4.30
C PHE A 201 1.05 -5.51 -4.73
N LEU A 202 1.37 -5.85 -5.98
CA LEU A 202 1.43 -7.25 -6.43
C LEU A 202 2.53 -8.04 -5.70
N PRO A 203 3.79 -7.60 -5.63
CA PRO A 203 4.83 -8.31 -4.88
C PRO A 203 4.49 -8.41 -3.39
N LEU A 204 3.91 -7.36 -2.81
CA LEU A 204 3.49 -7.36 -1.41
C LEU A 204 2.39 -8.40 -1.14
N THR A 205 1.45 -8.55 -2.07
CA THR A 205 0.40 -9.57 -2.00
C THR A 205 0.97 -10.97 -2.15
N LEU A 206 1.90 -11.18 -3.08
CA LEU A 206 2.58 -12.47 -3.26
C LEU A 206 3.43 -12.84 -2.04
N ALA A 207 4.12 -11.86 -1.44
CA ALA A 207 4.85 -12.05 -0.19
C ALA A 207 3.89 -12.40 0.95
N GLY A 208 2.75 -11.73 1.07
CA GLY A 208 1.69 -12.08 2.01
C GLY A 208 1.17 -13.50 1.81
N LEU A 209 0.89 -13.91 0.57
CA LEU A 209 0.41 -15.25 0.24
C LEU A 209 1.45 -16.32 0.64
N TRP A 210 2.72 -16.07 0.35
CA TRP A 210 3.80 -16.96 0.76
C TRP A 210 3.95 -17.02 2.28
N LEU A 211 3.86 -15.89 2.97
CA LEU A 211 3.86 -15.83 4.43
C LEU A 211 2.64 -16.56 5.02
N SER A 212 1.47 -16.51 4.39
CA SER A 212 0.27 -17.21 4.89
C SER A 212 0.39 -18.73 4.91
N GLN A 213 1.29 -19.30 4.10
CA GLN A 213 1.63 -20.73 4.17
C GLN A 213 2.44 -21.08 5.43
N ARG A 214 2.97 -20.09 6.14
CA ARG A 214 3.73 -20.22 7.39
C ARG A 214 2.92 -19.60 8.52
N SER A 215 2.16 -20.42 9.24
CA SER A 215 1.49 -20.09 10.53
C SER A 215 1.31 -18.60 10.82
N ALA A 216 0.57 -17.90 9.96
CA ALA A 216 0.64 -16.45 9.88
C ALA A 216 -0.41 -15.78 10.78
N PRO A 217 -0.08 -14.66 11.44
CA PRO A 217 -1.06 -13.87 12.17
C PRO A 217 -2.13 -13.28 11.23
N ASP A 218 -3.31 -12.99 11.78
CA ASP A 218 -4.48 -12.44 11.05
C ASP A 218 -4.17 -11.19 10.21
N THR A 219 -3.14 -10.43 10.61
CA THR A 219 -2.64 -9.25 9.91
C THR A 219 -2.11 -9.55 8.50
N VAL A 220 -1.58 -10.76 8.26
CA VAL A 220 -1.08 -11.18 6.94
C VAL A 220 -2.24 -11.34 5.95
N TYR A 221 -3.40 -11.83 6.40
CA TYR A 221 -4.59 -11.93 5.55
C TYR A 221 -5.12 -10.56 5.14
N ALA A 222 -5.13 -9.58 6.05
CA ALA A 222 -5.49 -8.20 5.72
C ALA A 222 -4.57 -7.62 4.64
N LEU A 223 -3.26 -7.89 4.72
CA LEU A 223 -2.28 -7.48 3.71
C LEU A 223 -2.58 -8.10 2.33
N ILE A 224 -2.92 -9.40 2.28
CA ILE A 224 -3.28 -10.09 1.03
C ILE A 224 -4.53 -9.49 0.40
N VAL A 225 -5.58 -9.26 1.20
CA VAL A 225 -6.86 -8.74 0.71
C VAL A 225 -6.71 -7.30 0.20
N ILE A 226 -6.16 -6.41 1.03
CA ILE A 226 -5.99 -4.98 0.68
C ILE A 226 -4.98 -4.84 -0.46
N GLY A 227 -3.85 -5.54 -0.36
CA GLY A 227 -2.81 -5.56 -1.40
C GLY A 227 -3.36 -6.08 -2.72
N GLY A 228 -4.09 -7.20 -2.71
CA GLY A 228 -4.68 -7.80 -3.90
C GLY A 228 -5.71 -6.88 -4.54
N MET A 229 -6.59 -6.26 -3.76
CA MET A 229 -7.57 -5.29 -4.26
C MET A 229 -6.88 -4.09 -4.93
N LEU A 230 -5.83 -3.54 -4.31
CA LEU A 230 -5.06 -2.42 -4.86
C LEU A 230 -4.26 -2.84 -6.11
N ALA A 231 -3.71 -4.06 -6.14
CA ALA A 231 -3.04 -4.58 -7.34
C ALA A 231 -4.01 -4.71 -8.51
N VAL A 232 -5.21 -5.26 -8.28
CA VAL A 232 -6.27 -5.38 -9.30
C VAL A 232 -6.74 -4.00 -9.75
N ALA A 233 -7.00 -3.07 -8.83
CA ALA A 233 -7.36 -1.69 -9.19
C ALA A 233 -6.25 -1.00 -10.02
N GLY A 234 -4.99 -1.30 -9.72
CA GLY A 234 -3.82 -0.79 -10.44
C GLY A 234 -3.74 -1.35 -11.85
N LEU A 235 -3.98 -2.65 -12.00
CA LEU A 235 -4.08 -3.33 -13.30
C LEU A 235 -5.22 -2.76 -14.15
N ILE A 236 -6.43 -2.65 -13.59
CA ILE A 236 -7.59 -2.08 -14.29
C ILE A 236 -7.28 -0.64 -14.74
N THR A 237 -6.70 0.17 -13.85
CA THR A 237 -6.29 1.55 -14.15
C THR A 237 -5.26 1.57 -15.29
N ALA A 238 -4.23 0.72 -15.23
CA ALA A 238 -3.19 0.64 -16.25
C ALA A 238 -3.75 0.21 -17.61
N LEU A 239 -4.71 -0.72 -17.65
CA LEU A 239 -5.37 -1.17 -18.88
C LEU A 239 -6.25 -0.07 -19.49
N ILE A 240 -7.09 0.58 -18.68
CA ILE A 240 -7.98 1.66 -19.14
C ILE A 240 -7.16 2.82 -19.72
N PHE A 241 -6.20 3.33 -18.95
CA PHE A 241 -5.37 4.45 -19.38
C PHE A 241 -4.36 4.04 -20.46
N GLY A 242 -3.91 2.79 -20.48
CA GLY A 242 -3.02 2.26 -21.51
C GLY A 242 -3.68 2.20 -22.88
N ARG A 243 -4.95 1.77 -22.95
CA ARG A 243 -5.73 1.81 -24.19
C ARG A 243 -5.93 3.23 -24.69
N GLN A 244 -6.31 4.16 -23.80
CA GLN A 244 -6.47 5.58 -24.17
C GLN A 244 -5.14 6.24 -24.56
N TYR A 245 -4.03 5.86 -23.92
CA TYR A 245 -2.70 6.34 -24.27
C TYR A 245 -2.25 5.83 -25.65
N ALA A 246 -2.56 4.58 -25.99
CA ALA A 246 -2.30 4.04 -27.33
C ALA A 246 -3.07 4.81 -28.42
N TRP A 247 -4.34 5.16 -28.16
CA TRP A 247 -5.11 6.06 -29.01
C TRP A 247 -4.44 7.42 -29.17
N LEU A 248 -4.03 8.06 -28.06
CA LEU A 248 -3.37 9.37 -28.12
C LEU A 248 -2.09 9.32 -28.96
N ARG A 249 -1.32 8.24 -28.85
CA ARG A 249 -0.12 8.06 -29.69
C ARG A 249 -0.44 7.98 -31.18
N ARG A 250 -1.52 7.31 -31.57
CA ARG A 250 -1.99 7.24 -32.96
C ARG A 250 -2.44 8.62 -33.46
N LEU A 251 -3.22 9.32 -32.65
CA LEU A 251 -3.67 10.69 -32.96
C LEU A 251 -2.48 11.64 -33.21
N MET A 252 -1.46 11.57 -32.35
CA MET A 252 -0.24 12.40 -32.49
C MET A 252 0.69 11.92 -33.61
N ALA A 253 0.53 10.68 -34.10
CA ALA A 253 1.22 10.19 -35.30
C ALA A 253 0.50 10.59 -36.61
N GLY A 254 -0.65 11.28 -36.51
CA GLY A 254 -1.45 11.73 -37.65
C GLY A 254 -2.60 10.80 -38.03
N GLU A 255 -2.73 9.63 -37.39
CA GLU A 255 -3.83 8.70 -37.64
C GLU A 255 -5.14 9.22 -37.03
N GLY A 256 -6.12 9.53 -37.89
CA GLY A 256 -7.41 10.05 -37.43
C GLY A 256 -7.37 11.48 -36.90
N LEU A 257 -6.37 12.27 -37.30
CA LEU A 257 -6.26 13.68 -36.97
C LEU A 257 -7.25 14.52 -37.79
N LEU A 258 -8.14 15.25 -37.12
CA LEU A 258 -9.07 16.19 -37.76
C LEU A 258 -8.50 17.60 -37.85
N ALA A 259 -7.81 18.04 -36.79
CA ALA A 259 -7.14 19.33 -36.77
C ALA A 259 -5.98 19.34 -35.75
N HIS A 260 -4.97 20.14 -36.07
CA HIS A 260 -3.86 20.45 -35.18
C HIS A 260 -3.61 21.96 -35.16
N TRP A 261 -3.60 22.55 -33.96
CA TRP A 261 -3.40 23.98 -33.77
C TRP A 261 -2.31 24.25 -32.73
N GLN A 262 -1.47 25.25 -33.01
CA GLN A 262 -0.55 25.83 -32.04
C GLN A 262 -1.11 27.17 -31.58
N LEU A 263 -1.21 27.34 -30.26
CA LEU A 263 -1.67 28.58 -29.65
C LEU A 263 -0.49 29.43 -29.20
N GLU A 264 -0.67 30.74 -29.31
CA GLU A 264 0.27 31.69 -28.77
C GLU A 264 0.31 31.61 -27.22
N PRO A 265 1.49 31.70 -26.57
CA PRO A 265 1.60 31.57 -25.12
C PRO A 265 0.72 32.53 -24.30
N GLY A 266 0.47 33.75 -24.80
CA GLY A 266 -0.43 34.72 -24.15
C GLY A 266 -1.88 34.23 -24.11
N GLN A 267 -2.38 33.78 -25.27
CA GLN A 267 -3.75 33.26 -25.42
C GLN A 267 -3.96 32.00 -24.58
N TRP A 268 -2.94 31.15 -24.47
CA TRP A 268 -2.96 29.94 -23.63
C TRP A 268 -3.13 30.26 -22.14
N ARG A 269 -2.39 31.25 -21.62
CA ARG A 269 -2.49 31.67 -20.21
C ARG A 269 -3.88 32.19 -19.87
N ASP A 270 -4.44 33.03 -20.74
CA ASP A 270 -5.76 33.62 -20.52
C ASP A 270 -6.87 32.58 -20.60
N PHE A 271 -6.74 31.60 -21.49
CA PHE A 271 -7.65 30.47 -21.59
C PHE A 271 -7.62 29.64 -20.29
N LEU A 272 -6.43 29.24 -19.82
CA LEU A 272 -6.26 28.44 -18.61
C LEU A 272 -6.80 29.14 -17.35
N GLN A 273 -6.60 30.46 -17.25
CA GLN A 273 -7.10 31.24 -16.12
C GLN A 273 -8.64 31.25 -16.06
N ARG A 274 -9.29 31.42 -17.22
CA ARG A 274 -10.75 31.41 -17.34
C ARG A 274 -11.35 30.03 -17.07
N ASP A 275 -10.75 28.98 -17.61
CA ASP A 275 -11.21 27.59 -17.38
C ASP A 275 -11.08 27.17 -15.90
N MET A 276 -9.96 27.53 -15.26
CA MET A 276 -9.76 27.25 -13.84
C MET A 276 -10.71 28.03 -12.92
N GLN A 277 -11.02 29.30 -13.23
CA GLN A 277 -11.98 30.07 -12.45
C GLN A 277 -13.37 29.43 -12.50
N ARG A 278 -13.79 28.95 -13.68
CA ARG A 278 -15.07 28.27 -13.85
C ARG A 278 -15.15 26.96 -13.06
N SER A 279 -14.10 26.14 -13.09
CA SER A 279 -14.09 24.84 -12.41
C SER A 279 -13.89 24.90 -10.89
N ARG A 280 -13.39 26.02 -10.34
CA ARG A 280 -13.19 26.19 -8.90
C ARG A 280 -14.51 26.27 -8.12
N GLY A 281 -15.49 27.01 -8.63
CA GLY A 281 -16.78 27.19 -7.95
C GLY A 281 -17.52 25.88 -7.71
N GLU A 282 -17.63 25.04 -8.74
CA GLU A 282 -18.32 23.74 -8.66
C GLU A 282 -17.63 22.74 -7.73
N LYS A 283 -16.30 22.77 -7.66
CA LYS A 283 -15.52 21.90 -6.77
C LYS A 283 -15.61 22.36 -5.32
N LEU A 284 -15.58 23.67 -5.09
CA LEU A 284 -15.72 24.25 -3.75
C LEU A 284 -17.12 24.01 -3.18
N ALA A 285 -18.17 24.19 -4.00
CA ALA A 285 -19.55 23.92 -3.59
C ALA A 285 -19.74 22.46 -3.16
N ARG A 286 -19.18 21.51 -3.92
CA ARG A 286 -19.19 20.07 -3.55
C ARG A 286 -18.45 19.80 -2.25
N LEU A 287 -17.29 20.41 -2.03
CA LEU A 287 -16.54 20.28 -0.78
C LEU A 287 -17.32 20.84 0.41
N VAL A 288 -17.92 22.03 0.27
CA VAL A 288 -18.74 22.66 1.31
C VAL A 288 -19.92 21.76 1.69
N MET A 289 -20.60 21.17 0.71
CA MET A 289 -21.69 20.22 0.96
C MET A 289 -21.21 19.01 1.78
N VAL A 290 -20.08 18.39 1.40
CA VAL A 290 -19.49 17.26 2.15
C VAL A 290 -19.07 17.68 3.55
N ALA A 291 -18.46 18.86 3.69
CA ALA A 291 -18.02 19.40 4.97
C ALA A 291 -19.20 19.63 5.93
N VAL A 292 -20.28 20.24 5.45
CA VAL A 292 -21.51 20.45 6.23
C VAL A 292 -22.09 19.12 6.68
N MET A 293 -22.21 18.14 5.77
CA MET A 293 -22.72 16.80 6.12
C MET A 293 -21.86 16.12 7.19
N ALA A 294 -20.53 16.17 7.04
CA ALA A 294 -19.61 15.59 8.00
C ALA A 294 -19.69 16.27 9.38
N VAL A 295 -19.88 17.59 9.43
CA VAL A 295 -20.09 18.33 10.69
C VAL A 295 -21.41 17.94 11.34
N VAL A 296 -22.51 17.84 10.58
CA VAL A 296 -23.81 17.41 11.11
C VAL A 296 -23.76 16.00 11.69
N VAL A 297 -23.16 15.05 10.95
CA VAL A 297 -23.00 13.67 11.41
C VAL A 297 -22.07 13.60 12.62
N GLY A 298 -20.92 14.28 12.56
CA GLY A 298 -19.95 14.32 13.66
C GLY A 298 -20.55 14.89 14.93
N LEU A 299 -21.30 16.00 14.83
CA LEU A 299 -22.00 16.59 15.97
C LEU A 299 -23.08 15.67 16.51
N GLY A 300 -23.80 14.94 15.64
CA GLY A 300 -24.75 13.92 16.05
C GLY A 300 -24.10 12.83 16.91
N PHE A 301 -22.92 12.33 16.51
CA PHE A 301 -22.17 11.37 17.32
C PHE A 301 -21.71 11.96 18.66
N VAL A 302 -21.30 13.23 18.70
CA VAL A 302 -20.90 13.87 19.97
C VAL A 302 -22.09 14.05 20.92
N LEU A 303 -23.28 14.36 20.40
CA LEU A 303 -24.46 14.65 21.21
C LEU A 303 -25.25 13.40 21.63
N PHE A 304 -25.29 12.36 20.78
CA PHE A 304 -26.15 11.19 20.97
C PHE A 304 -25.40 9.88 21.25
N ALA A 305 -24.06 9.84 21.15
CA ALA A 305 -23.33 8.62 21.51
C ALA A 305 -23.41 8.35 23.03
N PRO A 306 -23.67 7.09 23.44
CA PRO A 306 -23.68 6.69 24.85
C PRO A 306 -22.33 6.95 25.54
N ASP A 307 -21.24 6.82 24.78
CA ASP A 307 -19.88 7.13 25.21
C ASP A 307 -19.40 8.42 24.54
N ARG A 308 -19.25 9.47 25.35
CA ARG A 308 -18.75 10.78 24.90
C ARG A 308 -17.31 10.69 24.34
N GLY A 309 -16.49 9.78 24.86
CA GLY A 309 -15.12 9.57 24.37
C GLY A 309 -15.12 9.05 22.94
N ALA A 310 -15.93 8.03 22.67
CA ALA A 310 -16.11 7.49 21.33
C ALA A 310 -16.69 8.54 20.36
N GLY A 311 -17.68 9.33 20.80
CA GLY A 311 -18.28 10.40 20.00
C GLY A 311 -17.26 11.47 19.55
N LEU A 312 -16.38 11.91 20.46
CA LEU A 312 -15.32 12.87 20.16
C LEU A 312 -14.29 12.32 19.17
N VAL A 313 -13.90 11.05 19.30
CA VAL A 313 -12.97 10.39 18.36
C VAL A 313 -13.56 10.34 16.95
N VAL A 314 -14.82 9.91 16.82
CA VAL A 314 -15.50 9.85 15.51
C VAL A 314 -15.61 11.25 14.87
N ALA A 315 -15.99 12.26 15.65
CA ALA A 315 -16.03 13.64 15.16
C ALA A 315 -14.64 14.14 14.71
N GLY A 316 -13.59 13.84 15.48
CA GLY A 316 -12.21 14.16 15.12
C GLY A 316 -11.78 13.52 13.80
N VAL A 317 -12.10 12.23 13.59
CA VAL A 317 -11.82 11.52 12.33
C VAL A 317 -12.56 12.14 11.15
N LEU A 318 -13.84 12.47 11.30
CA LEU A 318 -14.64 13.11 10.25
C LEU A 318 -14.10 14.49 9.87
N VAL A 319 -13.76 15.32 10.87
CA VAL A 319 -13.13 16.63 10.63
C VAL A 319 -11.77 16.47 9.95
N GLY A 320 -10.95 15.51 10.40
CA GLY A 320 -9.67 15.19 9.77
C GLY A 320 -9.82 14.78 8.30
N MET A 321 -10.81 13.96 7.99
CA MET A 321 -11.13 13.56 6.62
C MET A 321 -11.56 14.76 5.75
N VAL A 322 -12.43 15.63 6.27
CA VAL A 322 -12.84 16.85 5.56
C VAL A 322 -11.66 17.77 5.31
N MET A 323 -10.78 17.95 6.30
CA MET A 323 -9.56 18.76 6.16
C MET A 323 -8.62 18.18 5.10
N LEU A 324 -8.46 16.85 5.06
CA LEU A 324 -7.67 16.18 4.04
C LEU A 324 -8.28 16.37 2.64
N LEU A 325 -9.61 16.22 2.50
CA LEU A 325 -10.30 16.47 1.23
C LEU A 325 -10.20 17.94 0.80
N ALA A 326 -10.32 18.87 1.75
CA ALA A 326 -10.14 20.30 1.49
C ALA A 326 -8.74 20.60 0.98
N LEU A 327 -7.73 20.01 1.61
CA LEU A 327 -6.34 20.12 1.18
C LEU A 327 -6.17 19.63 -0.27
N VAL A 328 -6.75 18.48 -0.63
CA VAL A 328 -6.73 17.96 -2.01
C VAL A 328 -7.44 18.91 -2.98
N VAL A 329 -8.62 19.41 -2.64
CA VAL A 329 -9.40 20.32 -3.49
C VAL A 329 -8.68 21.67 -3.70
N LEU A 330 -7.90 22.13 -2.73
CA LEU A 330 -7.16 23.39 -2.80
C LEU A 330 -5.79 23.23 -3.49
N LEU A 331 -5.04 22.16 -3.18
CA LEU A 331 -3.71 21.91 -3.73
C LEU A 331 -3.75 21.44 -5.19
N LEU A 332 -4.67 20.52 -5.53
CA LEU A 332 -4.68 19.88 -6.85
C LEU A 332 -4.86 20.89 -8.00
N PRO A 333 -5.72 21.93 -7.90
CA PRO A 333 -5.81 22.97 -8.92
C PRO A 333 -4.54 23.81 -9.04
N LEU A 334 -3.87 24.13 -7.92
CA LEU A 334 -2.62 24.90 -7.95
C LEU A 334 -1.51 24.11 -8.65
N TRP A 335 -1.41 22.82 -8.34
CA TRP A 335 -0.46 21.92 -8.97
C TRP A 335 -0.76 21.71 -10.46
N THR A 336 -2.05 21.53 -10.79
CA THR A 336 -2.50 21.40 -12.18
C THR A 336 -2.24 22.67 -12.98
N ARG A 337 -2.43 23.87 -12.39
CA ARG A 337 -2.11 25.16 -13.03
C ARG A 337 -0.65 25.27 -13.39
N ARG A 338 0.23 25.06 -12.40
CA ARG A 338 1.68 25.14 -12.61
C ARG A 338 2.13 24.20 -13.73
N ARG A 339 1.51 23.03 -13.81
CA ARG A 339 1.79 22.04 -14.86
C ARG A 339 1.30 22.49 -16.24
N LEU A 340 0.06 22.99 -16.35
CA LEU A 340 -0.52 23.41 -17.63
C LEU A 340 0.16 24.66 -18.19
N LEU A 341 0.63 25.57 -17.33
CA LEU A 341 1.42 26.73 -17.74
C LEU A 341 2.80 26.38 -18.31
N ARG A 342 3.34 25.20 -17.94
CA ARG A 342 4.60 24.67 -18.49
C ARG A 342 4.38 23.76 -19.71
N ALA A 343 3.13 23.46 -20.06
CA ALA A 343 2.83 22.61 -21.20
C ALA A 343 2.99 23.37 -22.51
N VAL A 344 3.36 22.65 -23.57
CA VAL A 344 3.37 23.20 -24.92
C VAL A 344 1.92 23.51 -25.33
N PRO A 345 1.60 24.73 -25.78
CA PRO A 345 0.24 25.18 -26.08
C PRO A 345 -0.24 24.61 -27.43
N GLU A 346 -0.42 23.31 -27.51
CA GLU A 346 -0.88 22.60 -28.72
C GLU A 346 -2.26 21.97 -28.52
N VAL A 347 -3.05 21.92 -29.58
CA VAL A 347 -4.34 21.23 -29.62
C VAL A 347 -4.33 20.20 -30.73
N TRP A 348 -4.65 18.95 -30.38
CA TRP A 348 -4.79 17.82 -31.28
C TRP A 348 -6.23 17.32 -31.20
N LEU A 349 -6.99 17.42 -32.28
CA LEU A 349 -8.40 17.09 -32.31
C LEU A 349 -8.63 15.90 -33.25
N GLY A 350 -9.28 14.86 -32.74
CA GLY A 350 -9.66 13.65 -33.49
C GLY A 350 -11.14 13.33 -33.35
N PRO A 351 -11.65 12.30 -34.04
CA PRO A 351 -13.06 11.89 -33.99
C PRO A 351 -13.45 11.30 -32.62
N GLU A 352 -12.49 10.72 -31.93
CA GLU A 352 -12.67 9.96 -30.69
C GLU A 352 -12.27 10.71 -29.41
N GLY A 353 -11.63 11.88 -29.56
CA GLY A 353 -11.14 12.66 -28.44
C GLY A 353 -10.37 13.91 -28.85
N VAL A 354 -9.95 14.68 -27.86
CA VAL A 354 -9.12 15.89 -28.01
C VAL A 354 -7.97 15.88 -27.00
N CYS A 355 -6.80 16.34 -27.40
CA CYS A 355 -5.67 16.63 -26.51
C CYS A 355 -5.37 18.12 -26.54
N ILE A 356 -5.45 18.79 -25.39
CA ILE A 356 -5.16 20.21 -25.20
C ILE A 356 -3.95 20.31 -24.27
N GLY A 357 -2.79 20.69 -24.80
CA GLY A 357 -1.50 20.64 -24.13
C GLY A 357 -1.21 19.24 -23.58
N HIS A 358 -1.22 19.09 -22.26
CA HIS A 358 -1.03 17.80 -21.56
C HIS A 358 -2.34 17.18 -21.03
N GLN A 359 -3.50 17.65 -21.48
CA GLN A 359 -4.82 17.11 -21.10
C GLN A 359 -5.49 16.44 -22.30
N ALA A 360 -5.54 15.12 -22.28
CA ALA A 360 -6.29 14.33 -23.24
C ALA A 360 -7.66 13.95 -22.66
N HIS A 361 -8.68 14.08 -23.49
CA HIS A 361 -10.07 13.75 -23.25
C HIS A 361 -10.51 12.76 -24.33
N HIS A 362 -11.09 11.64 -23.92
CA HIS A 362 -11.46 10.54 -24.79
C HIS A 362 -12.93 10.15 -24.59
N TRP A 363 -13.71 10.14 -25.67
CA TRP A 363 -15.17 9.93 -25.62
C TRP A 363 -15.67 8.72 -26.43
N SER A 364 -14.78 7.90 -27.00
CA SER A 364 -15.12 6.60 -27.63
C SER A 364 -14.83 5.39 -26.70
N GLY A 365 -14.84 5.60 -25.39
CA GLY A 365 -14.55 4.58 -24.38
C GLY A 365 -15.76 3.74 -23.99
N LEU A 366 -15.57 2.75 -23.11
CA LEU A 366 -16.66 1.93 -22.54
C LEU A 366 -17.69 2.85 -21.85
N GLY A 367 -18.85 3.01 -22.47
CA GLY A 367 -19.95 3.83 -21.94
C GLY A 367 -19.81 5.34 -22.13
N SER A 368 -18.73 5.81 -22.76
CA SER A 368 -18.61 7.24 -23.12
C SER A 368 -19.07 7.51 -24.54
N ARG A 369 -19.71 8.66 -24.74
CA ARG A 369 -20.14 9.14 -26.07
C ARG A 369 -20.09 10.64 -26.15
N LEU A 370 -19.80 11.16 -27.34
CA LEU A 370 -19.95 12.58 -27.63
C LEU A 370 -21.44 12.95 -27.72
N GLU A 371 -21.88 13.91 -26.92
CA GLU A 371 -23.28 14.35 -26.86
C GLU A 371 -23.53 15.63 -27.64
N SER A 372 -22.61 16.57 -27.67
CA SER A 372 -22.74 17.74 -28.54
C SER A 372 -21.39 18.38 -28.86
N ALA A 373 -21.32 19.01 -30.04
CA ALA A 373 -20.22 19.87 -30.45
C ALA A 373 -20.81 21.18 -30.98
N ARG A 374 -20.45 22.31 -30.35
CA ARG A 374 -20.94 23.65 -30.71
C ARG A 374 -19.77 24.61 -30.87
N LEU A 375 -19.80 25.43 -31.92
CA LEU A 375 -18.91 26.58 -32.04
C LEU A 375 -19.56 27.76 -31.33
N ARG A 376 -18.89 28.34 -30.34
CA ARG A 376 -19.23 29.67 -29.85
C ARG A 376 -18.23 30.65 -30.43
N ARG A 377 -18.69 31.43 -31.41
CA ARG A 377 -17.98 32.63 -31.86
C ARG A 377 -17.87 33.59 -30.69
N GLY A 378 -16.68 34.13 -30.46
CA GLY A 378 -16.47 35.07 -29.39
C GLY A 378 -17.26 36.36 -29.64
N ARG A 379 -17.85 36.94 -28.58
CA ARG A 379 -18.33 38.33 -28.62
C ARG A 379 -17.13 39.26 -28.36
N GLN A 380 -17.16 40.46 -28.96
CA GLN A 380 -16.16 41.54 -28.88
C GLN A 380 -15.05 41.31 -27.84
N GLY A 381 -13.84 41.01 -28.32
CA GLY A 381 -12.64 40.83 -27.49
C GLY A 381 -12.37 39.40 -26.98
N LEU A 382 -13.28 38.44 -27.20
CA LEU A 382 -13.07 37.03 -26.82
C LEU A 382 -12.73 36.17 -28.05
N PRO A 383 -11.75 35.26 -27.97
CA PRO A 383 -11.47 34.31 -29.05
C PRO A 383 -12.60 33.28 -29.21
N ALA A 384 -12.79 32.77 -30.43
CA ALA A 384 -13.73 31.70 -30.72
C ALA A 384 -13.36 30.40 -29.98
N ARG A 385 -14.37 29.61 -29.60
CA ARG A 385 -14.18 28.38 -28.84
C ARG A 385 -15.14 27.27 -29.28
N ILE A 386 -14.66 26.03 -29.26
CA ILE A 386 -15.48 24.84 -29.45
C ILE A 386 -15.89 24.31 -28.08
N GLU A 387 -17.19 24.19 -27.84
CA GLU A 387 -17.74 23.57 -26.65
C GLU A 387 -18.13 22.12 -27.01
N LEU A 388 -17.41 21.16 -26.45
CA LEU A 388 -17.62 19.72 -26.61
C LEU A 388 -18.25 19.18 -25.33
N THR A 389 -19.46 18.64 -25.42
CA THR A 389 -20.08 17.91 -24.31
C THR A 389 -20.01 16.43 -24.61
N TYR A 390 -19.33 15.66 -23.79
CA TYR A 390 -19.39 14.20 -23.81
C TYR A 390 -19.94 13.67 -22.50
N SER A 391 -20.47 12.47 -22.54
CA SER A 391 -21.05 11.81 -21.38
C SER A 391 -20.32 10.50 -21.11
N GLY A 392 -20.21 10.11 -19.85
CA GLY A 392 -19.68 8.81 -19.45
C GLY A 392 -20.62 8.12 -18.47
N LEU A 393 -20.67 6.79 -18.53
CA LEU A 393 -21.35 6.01 -17.49
C LEU A 393 -20.52 6.07 -16.20
N ARG A 394 -21.17 6.47 -15.11
CA ARG A 394 -20.60 6.44 -13.76
C ARG A 394 -21.47 5.55 -12.89
N GLY A 395 -20.86 4.51 -12.33
CA GLY A 395 -21.48 3.72 -11.27
C GLY A 395 -21.16 4.36 -9.91
N VAL A 396 -22.20 4.61 -9.11
CA VAL A 396 -22.05 4.94 -7.70
C VAL A 396 -22.70 3.84 -6.89
N SER A 397 -21.92 3.18 -6.03
CA SER A 397 -22.48 2.28 -5.02
C SER A 397 -23.04 3.13 -3.89
N SER A 398 -24.35 3.05 -3.70
CA SER A 398 -25.00 3.43 -2.45
C SER A 398 -25.31 2.15 -1.71
N GLY A 399 -25.35 2.16 -0.37
CA GLY A 399 -25.58 0.96 0.46
C GLY A 399 -26.89 0.20 0.18
N ARG A 400 -27.70 0.63 -0.79
CA ARG A 400 -28.93 -0.02 -1.28
C ARG A 400 -28.89 -0.49 -2.75
N GLY A 401 -27.79 -0.27 -3.48
CA GLY A 401 -27.66 -0.71 -4.87
C GLY A 401 -26.61 0.07 -5.68
N VAL A 402 -26.23 -0.49 -6.83
CA VAL A 402 -25.36 0.18 -7.80
C VAL A 402 -26.22 1.01 -8.75
N TYR A 403 -26.16 2.33 -8.61
CA TYR A 403 -26.84 3.25 -9.52
C TYR A 403 -25.86 3.64 -10.62
N VAL A 404 -26.22 3.37 -11.87
CA VAL A 404 -25.47 3.80 -13.04
C VAL A 404 -26.18 5.02 -13.62
N TYR A 405 -25.53 6.18 -13.56
CA TYR A 405 -26.03 7.40 -14.19
C TYR A 405 -25.02 7.95 -15.20
N ARG A 406 -25.50 8.85 -16.06
CA ARG A 406 -24.69 9.47 -17.09
C ARG A 406 -24.20 10.83 -16.61
N ASP A 407 -22.88 10.97 -16.46
CA ASP A 407 -22.25 12.24 -16.07
C ASP A 407 -21.82 12.99 -17.32
N GLN A 408 -22.24 14.26 -17.46
CA GLN A 408 -21.87 15.11 -18.59
C GLN A 408 -20.61 15.92 -18.26
N GLN A 409 -19.63 15.89 -19.16
CA GLN A 409 -18.41 16.68 -19.07
C GLN A 409 -18.35 17.64 -20.24
N ASN A 410 -18.13 18.92 -19.93
CA ASN A 410 -17.98 19.98 -20.92
C ASN A 410 -16.50 20.34 -21.06
N VAL A 411 -15.96 20.21 -22.27
CA VAL A 411 -14.60 20.57 -22.64
C VAL A 411 -14.65 21.75 -23.59
N VAL A 412 -13.90 22.79 -23.25
CA VAL A 412 -13.76 23.97 -24.10
C VAL A 412 -12.43 23.88 -24.83
N VAL A 413 -12.46 23.92 -26.16
CA VAL A 413 -11.26 23.96 -27.00
C VAL A 413 -11.11 25.37 -27.56
N PRO A 414 -9.97 26.05 -27.31
CA PRO A 414 -9.73 27.38 -27.88
C PRO A 414 -9.42 27.26 -29.39
N VAL A 415 -10.00 28.13 -30.20
CA VAL A 415 -9.73 28.20 -31.65
C VAL A 415 -8.81 29.40 -31.92
N PRO A 416 -7.67 29.21 -32.60
CA PRO A 416 -6.82 30.32 -33.00
C PRO A 416 -7.54 31.31 -33.93
N PRO A 417 -7.20 32.61 -33.89
CA PRO A 417 -7.75 33.58 -34.84
C PRO A 417 -7.45 33.16 -36.29
N GLY A 418 -8.43 33.32 -37.18
CA GLY A 418 -8.31 32.92 -38.59
C GLY A 418 -8.53 31.42 -38.89
N LYS A 419 -8.70 30.58 -37.85
CA LYS A 419 -8.97 29.12 -38.00
C LYS A 419 -10.45 28.75 -37.84
N GLU A 420 -11.34 29.72 -37.85
CA GLU A 420 -12.78 29.54 -37.59
C GLU A 420 -13.48 28.67 -38.65
N ALA A 421 -13.17 28.86 -39.93
CA ALA A 421 -13.70 28.04 -41.01
C ALA A 421 -13.20 26.58 -40.97
N GLU A 422 -12.00 26.35 -40.43
CA GLU A 422 -11.48 25.00 -40.17
C GLU A 422 -12.23 24.36 -38.99
N ALA A 423 -12.46 25.13 -37.91
CA ALA A 423 -13.23 24.67 -36.76
C ALA A 423 -14.68 24.28 -37.12
N GLU A 424 -15.34 25.02 -38.02
CA GLU A 424 -16.67 24.67 -38.52
C GLU A 424 -16.68 23.33 -39.27
N ARG A 425 -15.69 23.09 -40.13
CA ARG A 425 -15.52 21.81 -40.85
C ARG A 425 -15.32 20.65 -39.88
N VAL A 426 -14.50 20.83 -38.84
CA VAL A 426 -14.27 19.79 -37.84
C VAL A 426 -15.54 19.46 -37.04
N ILE A 427 -16.32 20.47 -36.65
CA ILE A 427 -17.60 20.26 -35.95
C ILE A 427 -18.60 19.52 -36.84
N ALA A 428 -18.65 19.85 -38.13
CA ALA A 428 -19.50 19.12 -39.08
C ALA A 428 -19.08 17.65 -39.17
N GLY A 429 -17.78 17.36 -39.25
CA GLY A 429 -17.23 15.99 -39.22
C GLY A 429 -17.58 15.23 -37.93
N LEU A 430 -17.44 15.86 -36.76
CA LEU A 430 -17.78 15.27 -35.47
C LEU A 430 -19.29 14.98 -35.33
N ARG A 431 -20.15 15.82 -35.94
CA ARG A 431 -21.60 15.58 -35.95
C ARG A 431 -21.98 14.44 -36.90
N ALA A 432 -21.34 14.35 -38.06
CA ALA A 432 -21.58 13.28 -39.02
C ALA A 432 -21.14 11.90 -38.49
N GLY A 433 -20.01 11.85 -37.77
CA GLY A 433 -19.53 10.62 -37.12
C GLY A 433 -20.38 10.12 -35.95
N LYS A 434 -21.33 10.93 -35.47
CA LYS A 434 -22.22 10.62 -34.33
C LYS A 434 -23.33 9.61 -34.66
N GLY A 435 -23.51 9.28 -35.94
CA GLY A 435 -24.53 8.38 -36.47
C GLY A 435 -24.05 6.97 -36.84
N LYS A 436 -22.79 6.64 -36.53
CA LYS A 436 -22.27 5.26 -36.55
C LYS A 436 -22.06 4.81 -35.10
#